data_AF-A0A940R2X9-F1
#
_entry.id   AF-A0A940R2X9-F1
#
_cell.length_a   1.000
_cell.length_b   1.000
_cell.length_c   1.000
_cell.angle_alpha   90.00
_cell.angle_beta   90.00
_cell.angle_gamma   90.00
#
_symmetry.space_group_name_H-M   'P 1'
#
loop_
_entity.id
_entity.type
_entity.pdbx_description
1 polymer ?
#
loop_
_entity_poly.entity_id
_entity_poly.type
_entity_poly.pdbx_seq_one_letter_code
_entity_poly.pdbx_strand_id
1 'polypeptide(L)' 'MDVSSLQKVLLNPEIYPDRPPVIKFIETHISLLFLTGNHVYKLKKPVDFGFLDFTSLEKRKFFCEEE' A
#
# COMPACT_ATOMS: atom_id res chain seq x y z
N MET A 1 14.27 -2.88 -1.86
CA MET A 1 13.75 -2.03 -0.77
C MET A 1 12.83 -2.91 0.05
N ASP A 2 13.11 -3.07 1.34
CA ASP A 2 12.37 -3.99 2.19
C ASP A 2 10.98 -3.42 2.55
N VAL A 3 9.95 -4.26 2.52
CA VAL A 3 8.55 -3.83 2.74
C VAL A 3 8.33 -3.29 4.15
N SER A 4 9.04 -3.82 5.16
CA SER A 4 8.96 -3.34 6.54
C SER A 4 9.49 -1.90 6.67
N SER A 5 10.53 -1.56 5.90
CA SER A 5 11.08 -0.21 5.90
C SER A 5 10.10 0.81 5.33
N LEU A 6 9.38 0.46 4.25
CA LEU A 6 8.38 1.33 3.64
C LEU A 6 7.14 1.50 4.51
N GLN A 7 6.71 0.44 5.20
CA GLN A 7 5.59 0.51 6.15
C GLN A 7 5.85 1.54 7.25
N LYS A 8 7.06 1.56 7.82
CA LYS A 8 7.42 2.55 8.86
C LYS A 8 7.33 3.98 8.34
N VAL A 9 7.78 4.23 7.11
CA VAL A 9 7.68 5.55 6.48
C VAL A 9 6.22 5.94 6.30
N LEU A 10 5.40 5.04 5.76
CA LEU A 10 3.97 5.27 5.52
C LEU A 10 3.12 5.36 6.81
N LEU A 11 3.68 5.02 7.96
CA LEU A 11 3.07 5.26 9.28
C LEU A 11 3.37 6.64 9.87
N ASN A 12 4.16 7.49 9.18
CA ASN A 12 4.45 8.84 9.63
C ASN A 12 3.37 9.84 9.12
N PRO A 13 2.59 10.49 9.99
CA PRO A 13 1.60 11.51 9.60
C PRO A 13 2.16 12.66 8.74
N GLU A 14 3.41 13.05 8.96
CA GLU A 14 4.00 14.25 8.36
C GLU A 14 4.23 14.13 6.84
N ILE A 15 4.21 12.92 6.28
CA ILE A 15 4.40 12.73 4.84
C ILE A 15 3.11 12.93 4.03
N TYR A 16 1.96 13.01 4.71
CA TYR A 16 0.66 13.13 4.08
C TYR A 16 0.24 14.60 4.01
N PRO A 17 -0.39 15.06 2.92
CA PRO A 17 -0.82 16.45 2.77
C PRO A 17 -1.71 16.94 3.92
N ASP A 18 -2.65 16.08 4.35
CA ASP A 18 -3.66 16.42 5.35
C ASP A 18 -3.18 16.22 6.79
N ARG A 19 -1.95 15.72 7.00
CA ARG A 19 -1.35 15.42 8.32
C ARG A 19 -2.33 14.75 9.28
N PRO A 20 -2.81 13.54 8.95
CA PRO A 20 -3.85 12.87 9.73
C PRO A 20 -3.36 12.64 11.16
N PRO A 21 -4.19 12.89 12.19
CA PRO A 21 -3.78 12.71 13.59
C PRO A 21 -3.49 11.24 13.92
N VAL A 22 -4.11 10.31 13.18
CA VAL A 22 -3.93 8.86 13.32
C VAL A 22 -3.91 8.23 11.95
N ILE A 23 -2.98 7.29 11.73
CA ILE A 23 -2.95 6.42 10.55
C ILE A 23 -3.31 5.01 11.01
N LYS A 24 -4.41 4.46 10.50
CA LYS A 24 -4.75 3.06 10.73
C LYS A 24 -4.13 2.20 9.63
N PHE A 25 -3.33 1.22 10.05
CA PHE A 25 -2.71 0.25 9.15
C PHE A 25 -3.53 -1.04 9.11
N ILE A 26 -3.78 -1.52 7.89
CA ILE A 26 -4.42 -2.82 7.65
C ILE A 26 -3.59 -3.56 6.61
N GLU A 27 -3.25 -4.80 6.93
CA GLU A 27 -2.56 -5.70 6.03
C GLU A 27 -3.55 -6.76 5.52
N THR A 28 -3.60 -6.95 4.21
CA THR A 28 -4.33 -8.05 3.57
C THR A 28 -3.35 -9.04 2.96
N HIS A 29 -3.85 -10.13 2.36
CA HIS A 29 -3.00 -11.08 1.64
C HIS A 29 -2.23 -10.43 0.47
N ILE A 30 -2.82 -9.45 -0.20
CA ILE A 30 -2.27 -8.85 -1.44
C ILE A 30 -1.81 -7.41 -1.29
N SER A 31 -2.19 -6.71 -0.22
CA SER A 31 -1.97 -5.26 -0.10
C SER A 31 -1.68 -4.80 1.33
N LEU A 32 -1.05 -3.63 1.42
CA LEU A 32 -0.95 -2.82 2.62
C LEU A 32 -1.84 -1.59 2.47
N LEU A 33 -2.63 -1.27 3.49
CA LEU A 33 -3.55 -0.14 3.50
C LEU A 33 -3.22 0.81 4.65
N PHE A 34 -3.14 2.10 4.34
CA PHE A 34 -2.92 3.18 5.29
C PHE A 34 -4.09 4.14 5.21
N LEU A 35 -4.96 4.09 6.23
CA LEU A 35 -6.17 4.90 6.30
C LEU A 35 -5.86 6.19 7.06
N THR A 36 -6.01 7.32 6.39
CA THR A 36 -5.63 8.66 6.87
C THR A 36 -6.85 9.54 7.13
N GLY A 37 -7.98 8.94 7.48
CA GLY A 37 -9.28 9.63 7.57
C GLY A 37 -9.96 9.68 6.21
N ASN A 38 -9.74 10.76 5.46
CA ASN A 38 -10.43 11.00 4.19
C ASN A 38 -9.88 10.18 3.01
N HIS A 39 -8.67 9.66 3.14
CA HIS A 39 -7.97 8.94 2.07
C HIS A 39 -7.49 7.56 2.55
N VAL A 40 -7.33 6.66 1.60
CA VAL A 40 -6.70 5.36 1.80
C VAL A 40 -5.56 5.23 0.80
N TYR A 41 -4.35 5.09 1.31
CA TYR A 41 -3.17 4.80 0.50
C TYR A 41 -2.97 3.29 0.47
N LYS A 42 -2.96 2.70 -0.74
CA LYS A 42 -2.83 1.26 -0.96
C LYS A 42 -1.51 0.94 -1.64
N LEU A 43 -0.79 -0.05 -1.11
CA LEU A 43 0.40 -0.62 -1.75
C LEU A 43 0.17 -2.10 -2.06
N LYS A 44 0.30 -2.51 -3.32
CA LYS A 44 0.23 -3.93 -3.72
C LYS A 44 1.54 -4.65 -3.43
N LYS A 45 1.45 -5.79 -2.74
CA LYS A 45 2.59 -6.66 -2.40
C LYS A 45 3.10 -7.39 -3.65
N PRO A 46 4.41 -7.67 -3.74
CA PRO A 46 4.98 -8.43 -4.85
C PRO A 46 4.76 -9.93 -4.65
N VAL A 47 3.52 -10.38 -4.81
CA VAL A 47 3.09 -11.77 -4.60
C VAL A 47 2.64 -12.41 -5.90
N ASP A 48 2.74 -13.74 -5.96
CA ASP A 48 2.16 -14.57 -7.02
C ASP A 48 1.37 -15.72 -6.38
N PHE A 49 0.07 -15.78 -6.68
CA PHE A 49 -0.83 -16.83 -6.21
C PHE A 49 -1.25 -17.79 -7.34
N GLY A 50 -0.62 -17.71 -8.52
CA GLY A 50 -0.94 -18.50 -9.71
C GLY A 50 -2.15 -18.00 -10.51
N PHE A 51 -3.13 -17.38 -9.85
CA PHE A 51 -4.26 -16.68 -10.48
C PHE A 51 -4.15 -15.15 -10.39
N LEU A 52 -3.15 -14.65 -9.66
CA LEU A 52 -2.90 -13.23 -9.45
C LEU A 52 -1.39 -13.03 -9.31
N ASP A 53 -0.82 -12.22 -10.19
CA ASP A 53 0.62 -11.98 -10.24
C ASP A 53 0.93 -10.48 -10.17
N PHE A 54 1.55 -10.08 -9.05
CA PHE A 54 2.02 -8.73 -8.75
C PHE A 54 3.55 -8.65 -8.65
N THR A 55 4.28 -9.65 -9.16
CA THR A 55 5.73 -9.73 -9.02
C THR A 55 6.47 -8.61 -9.77
N SER A 56 5.96 -8.19 -10.94
CA SER A 56 6.53 -7.07 -11.70
C SER A 56 5.85 -5.73 -11.38
N LEU A 57 6.58 -4.63 -11.60
CA LEU A 57 6.02 -3.28 -11.47
C LEU A 57 4.93 -3.00 -12.51
N GLU A 58 5.11 -3.47 -13.74
CA GLU A 58 4.15 -3.31 -14.83
C GLU A 58 2.82 -3.99 -14.50
N LYS A 59 2.86 -5.22 -13.99
CA LYS A 59 1.66 -5.95 -13.56
C LYS A 59 0.97 -5.22 -12.41
N ARG A 60 1.72 -4.79 -11.39
CA ARG A 60 1.14 -4.00 -10.29
C ARG A 60 0.51 -2.69 -10.76
N LYS A 61 1.15 -1.99 -11.70
CA LYS A 61 0.61 -0.76 -12.28
C LYS A 61 -0.71 -1.05 -13.00
N PHE A 62 -0.74 -2.04 -13.89
CA PHE A 62 -1.95 -2.47 -14.58
C PHE A 62 -3.11 -2.73 -13.59
N PHE A 63 -2.88 -3.56 -12.57
CA PHE A 63 -3.91 -3.86 -11.58
C PHE A 63 -4.26 -2.70 -10.63
N CYS A 64 -3.45 -1.63 -10.55
CA CYS A 64 -3.81 -0.42 -9.84
C CYS A 64 -4.72 0.48 -10.67
N GLU A 65 -4.61 0.44 -12.01
CA GLU A 65 -5.41 1.26 -12.92
C GLU A 65 -6.81 0.68 -13.17
N GLU A 66 -7.02 -0.60 -12.86
CA GLU A 66 -8.31 -1.30 -12.97
C GLU A 66 -9.22 -1.15 -11.71
N GLU A 67 -8.82 -0.40 -10.68
CA GLU A 67 -9.59 -0.16 -9.43
C GLU A 67 -10.44 1.11 -9.49
#